data_AF-A0A1E3P5G8-F1
#
_entry.id   AF-A0A1E3P5G8-F1
#
_cell.length_a   1.000
_cell.length_b   1.000
_cell.length_c   1.000
_cell.angle_alpha   90.00
_cell.angle_beta   90.00
_cell.angle_gamma   90.00
#
_symmetry.space_group_name_H-M   'P 1'
#
loop_
_entity.id
_entity.type
_entity.pdbx_description
1 polymer ?
#
loop_
_entity_poly.entity_id
_entity_poly.type
_entity_poly.pdbx_seq_one_letter_code
_entity_poly.pdbx_strand_id
1 'polypeptide(L)'
;VTDLDMNTYHTISEDYLETLTDSLEALSEENPQIDAEYSHGVLTLVLPPNGTYVINKQPPNKQIWLSSPVSGPDRFDYVEPNWVSLRTKHKLALLLKDEVAQAVGKEVDEIDLGG
;
A
#
# COMPACT_ATOMS: atom_id res chain seq x y z
N VAL A 1 2.67 -17.41 6.66
CA VAL A 1 1.62 -17.02 5.70
C VAL A 1 0.33 -17.62 6.18
N THR A 2 -0.71 -16.82 6.31
CA THR A 2 -2.04 -17.28 6.68
C THR A 2 -2.62 -18.06 5.50
N ASP A 3 -3.21 -19.23 5.77
CA ASP A 3 -3.94 -19.97 4.74
C ASP A 3 -5.29 -19.29 4.50
N LEU A 4 -5.39 -18.59 3.38
CA LEU A 4 -6.60 -17.86 2.98
C LEU A 4 -7.32 -18.65 1.90
N ASP A 5 -8.62 -18.86 2.00
CA ASP A 5 -9.39 -19.21 0.80
C ASP A 5 -9.50 -17.98 -0.14
N MET A 6 -9.92 -18.23 -1.39
CA MET A 6 -9.97 -17.16 -2.39
C MET A 6 -10.95 -16.04 -2.04
N ASN A 7 -12.11 -16.36 -1.45
CA ASN A 7 -13.11 -15.36 -1.09
C ASN A 7 -12.58 -14.47 0.02
N THR A 8 -12.00 -15.10 1.06
CA THR A 8 -11.37 -14.39 2.17
C THR A 8 -10.22 -13.50 1.70
N TYR A 9 -9.37 -13.99 0.80
CA TYR A 9 -8.34 -13.15 0.16
C TYR A 9 -8.96 -11.95 -0.56
N HIS A 10 -10.01 -12.16 -1.36
CA HIS A 10 -10.65 -11.08 -2.11
C HIS A 10 -11.18 -10.00 -1.19
N THR A 11 -11.90 -10.36 -0.13
CA THR A 11 -12.43 -9.42 0.87
C THR A 11 -11.31 -8.66 1.57
N ILE A 12 -10.36 -9.36 2.21
CA ILE A 12 -9.29 -8.70 2.99
C ILE A 12 -8.42 -7.79 2.12
N SER A 13 -8.10 -8.21 0.90
CA SER A 13 -7.28 -7.38 -0.01
C SER A 13 -8.06 -6.23 -0.65
N GLU A 14 -9.38 -6.33 -0.79
CA GLU A 14 -10.23 -5.21 -1.21
C GLU A 14 -10.28 -4.16 -0.09
N ASP A 15 -10.77 -4.56 1.08
CA ASP A 15 -10.95 -3.69 2.24
C ASP A 15 -9.64 -2.96 2.61
N TYR A 16 -8.51 -3.67 2.53
CA TYR A 16 -7.19 -3.09 2.80
C TYR A 16 -6.80 -2.01 1.78
N LEU A 17 -7.01 -2.25 0.49
CA LEU A 17 -6.65 -1.27 -0.54
C LEU A 17 -7.61 -0.09 -0.60
N GLU A 18 -8.90 -0.31 -0.33
CA GLU A 18 -9.87 0.79 -0.16
C GLU A 18 -9.47 1.69 1.01
N THR A 19 -9.22 1.11 2.20
CA THR A 19 -8.79 1.87 3.39
C THR A 19 -7.48 2.65 3.15
N LEU A 20 -6.52 2.02 2.48
CA LEU A 20 -5.26 2.66 2.12
C LEU A 20 -5.48 3.83 1.15
N THR A 21 -6.39 3.67 0.19
CA THR A 21 -6.73 4.72 -0.78
C THR A 21 -7.39 5.90 -0.09
N ASP A 22 -8.40 5.66 0.74
CA ASP A 22 -9.09 6.71 1.53
C ASP A 22 -8.09 7.52 2.36
N SER A 23 -7.11 6.84 2.97
CA SER A 23 -6.07 7.49 3.78
C SER A 23 -5.13 8.36 2.93
N LEU A 24 -4.78 7.90 1.72
CA LEU A 24 -3.96 8.66 0.78
C LEU A 24 -4.73 9.85 0.19
N GLU A 25 -6.02 9.70 -0.10
CA GLU A 25 -6.90 10.78 -0.54
C GLU A 25 -7.02 11.88 0.52
N ALA A 26 -7.17 11.51 1.79
CA ALA A 26 -7.15 12.47 2.90
C ALA A 26 -5.82 13.23 2.98
N LEU A 27 -4.69 12.56 2.73
CA LEU A 27 -3.39 13.21 2.69
C LEU A 27 -3.26 14.20 1.51
N SER A 28 -3.92 13.92 0.38
CA SER A 28 -3.96 14.79 -0.80
C SER A 28 -4.68 16.12 -0.55
N GLU A 29 -5.58 16.20 0.45
CA GLU A 29 -6.23 17.46 0.85
C GLU A 29 -5.20 18.51 1.31
N GLU A 30 -4.16 18.06 2.00
CA GLU A 30 -3.06 18.92 2.48
C GLU A 30 -1.88 18.98 1.50
N ASN A 31 -1.82 18.03 0.56
CA ASN A 31 -0.73 17.88 -0.41
C ASN A 31 -1.28 17.73 -1.83
N PRO A 32 -1.69 18.82 -2.50
CA PRO A 32 -2.41 18.76 -3.79
C PRO A 32 -1.64 18.14 -4.96
N GLN A 33 -0.34 17.86 -4.78
CA GLN A 33 0.48 17.16 -5.76
C GLN A 33 0.41 15.63 -5.65
N ILE A 34 -0.20 15.12 -4.59
CA ILE A 34 -0.46 13.69 -4.38
C ILE A 34 -1.79 13.36 -5.03
N ASP A 35 -1.84 12.20 -5.67
CA ASP A 35 -3.06 11.67 -6.28
C ASP A 35 -3.09 10.16 -6.07
N ALA A 36 -4.22 9.63 -5.63
CA ALA A 36 -4.41 8.22 -5.35
C ALA A 36 -5.69 7.74 -6.04
N GLU A 37 -5.58 6.72 -6.88
CA GLU A 37 -6.70 6.15 -7.61
C GLU A 37 -6.71 4.63 -7.45
N TYR A 38 -7.80 4.08 -6.93
CA TYR A 38 -8.01 2.63 -6.85
C TYR A 38 -9.07 2.16 -7.85
N SER A 39 -8.67 1.25 -8.73
CA SER A 39 -9.53 0.73 -9.79
C SER A 39 -9.17 -0.71 -10.13
N HIS A 40 -10.18 -1.58 -10.18
CA HIS A 40 -10.05 -2.99 -10.60
C HIS A 40 -8.92 -3.76 -9.89
N GLY A 41 -8.72 -3.53 -8.59
CA GLY A 41 -7.68 -4.21 -7.80
C GLY A 41 -6.27 -3.64 -7.99
N VAL A 42 -6.16 -2.43 -8.55
CA VAL A 42 -4.91 -1.69 -8.74
C VAL A 42 -5.07 -0.30 -8.12
N LEU A 43 -4.25 0.01 -7.12
CA LEU A 43 -4.05 1.34 -6.57
C LEU A 43 -2.85 1.98 -7.25
N THR A 44 -3.06 3.13 -7.88
CA THR A 44 -2.01 3.98 -8.44
C THR A 44 -1.86 5.20 -7.54
N LEU A 45 -0.65 5.44 -7.04
CA LEU A 45 -0.33 6.60 -6.21
C LEU A 45 0.74 7.45 -6.91
N VAL A 46 0.41 8.69 -7.23
CA VAL A 46 1.36 9.70 -7.70
C VAL A 46 1.87 10.46 -6.48
N LEU A 47 3.17 10.38 -6.22
CA LEU A 47 3.81 10.96 -5.04
C LEU A 47 5.11 11.69 -5.42
N PRO A 48 5.06 12.99 -5.74
CA PRO A 48 6.26 13.78 -5.95
C PRO A 48 7.05 13.97 -4.64
N PRO A 49 8.40 14.01 -4.68
CA PRO A 49 9.26 13.88 -5.85
C PRO A 49 9.57 12.42 -6.26
N ASN A 50 9.06 11.43 -5.54
CA ASN A 50 9.42 10.02 -5.70
C ASN A 50 8.94 9.41 -7.03
N GLY A 51 7.77 9.82 -7.52
CA GLY A 51 7.19 9.35 -8.78
C GLY A 51 5.88 8.57 -8.58
N THR A 52 5.63 7.58 -9.44
CA THR A 52 4.38 6.80 -9.41
C THR A 52 4.59 5.42 -8.81
N TYR A 53 3.73 5.09 -7.86
CA TYR A 53 3.62 3.81 -7.19
C TYR A 53 2.46 3.02 -7.79
N VAL A 54 2.64 1.71 -7.91
CA VAL A 54 1.56 0.80 -8.30
C VAL A 54 1.47 -0.29 -7.24
N ILE A 55 0.31 -0.41 -6.60
CA ILE A 55 0.01 -1.42 -5.58
C ILE A 55 -1.16 -2.24 -6.10
N ASN A 56 -1.01 -3.55 -6.28
CA ASN A 56 -2.05 -4.34 -6.93
C ASN A 56 -2.26 -5.72 -6.32
N LYS A 57 -3.52 -6.18 -6.41
CA LYS A 57 -3.94 -7.54 -6.04
C LYS A 57 -3.31 -8.55 -7.00
N GLN A 58 -2.86 -9.68 -6.47
CA GLN A 58 -2.36 -10.83 -7.22
C GLN A 58 -3.08 -12.12 -6.78
N PRO A 59 -4.33 -12.33 -7.24
CA PRO A 59 -5.17 -13.45 -6.83
C PRO A 59 -4.54 -14.85 -6.99
N PRO A 60 -3.80 -15.18 -8.07
CA PRO A 60 -3.18 -16.50 -8.21
C PRO A 60 -2.24 -16.88 -7.05
N ASN A 61 -1.61 -15.87 -6.44
CA ASN A 61 -0.67 -16.05 -5.34
C ASN A 61 -1.26 -15.66 -3.98
N LYS A 62 -2.47 -15.08 -3.95
CA LYS A 62 -3.09 -14.46 -2.76
C LYS A 62 -2.19 -13.40 -2.11
N GLN A 63 -1.58 -12.57 -2.94
CA GLN A 63 -0.60 -11.54 -2.53
C GLN A 63 -1.06 -10.14 -2.94
N ILE A 64 -0.46 -9.13 -2.29
CA ILE A 64 -0.43 -7.76 -2.81
C ILE A 64 1.00 -7.48 -3.30
N TRP A 65 1.12 -6.90 -4.49
CA TRP A 65 2.41 -6.50 -5.04
C TRP A 65 2.53 -4.98 -5.02
N LEU A 66 3.77 -4.52 -4.81
CA LEU A 66 4.16 -3.13 -4.85
C LEU A 66 5.19 -2.95 -5.96
N SER A 67 5.06 -1.87 -6.72
CA SER A 67 6.11 -1.27 -7.52
C SER A 67 6.37 0.13 -6.96
N SER A 68 7.40 0.26 -6.13
CA SER A 68 7.86 1.55 -5.61
C SER A 68 9.02 2.09 -6.45
N PRO A 69 9.04 3.39 -6.82
CA PRO A 69 10.19 4.03 -7.43
C PRO A 69 11.39 4.19 -6.47
N VAL A 70 11.18 4.02 -5.16
CA VAL A 70 12.21 4.16 -4.12
C VAL A 70 12.79 2.80 -3.73
N SER A 71 11.95 1.85 -3.31
CA SER A 71 12.39 0.53 -2.85
C SER A 71 12.42 -0.56 -3.93
N GLY A 72 11.91 -0.26 -5.13
CA GLY A 72 11.69 -1.25 -6.19
C GLY A 72 10.50 -2.17 -5.90
N PRO A 73 10.35 -3.26 -6.68
CA PRO A 73 9.21 -4.15 -6.54
C PRO A 73 9.30 -5.03 -5.28
N ASP A 74 8.17 -5.26 -4.62
CA ASP A 74 8.07 -6.23 -3.53
C ASP A 74 6.72 -6.96 -3.54
N ARG A 75 6.68 -8.11 -2.85
CA ARG A 75 5.50 -8.97 -2.78
C ARG A 75 5.16 -9.22 -1.32
N PHE A 76 3.90 -9.04 -0.97
CA PHE A 76 3.42 -9.12 0.39
C PHE A 76 2.44 -10.27 0.52
N ASP A 77 2.76 -11.17 1.44
CA ASP A 77 1.90 -12.27 1.87
C ASP A 77 1.06 -11.81 3.07
N TYR A 78 -0.18 -12.29 3.16
CA TYR A 78 -0.97 -12.04 4.34
C TYR A 78 -0.44 -12.88 5.52
N VAL A 79 -0.06 -12.19 6.57
CA VAL A 79 0.33 -12.73 7.87
C VAL A 79 -0.50 -11.96 8.89
N GLU A 80 -1.67 -12.52 9.19
CA GLU A 80 -2.74 -11.86 9.94
C GLU A 80 -2.22 -11.05 11.14
N PRO A 81 -2.61 -9.77 11.29
CA PRO A 81 -3.53 -9.01 10.42
C PRO A 81 -2.84 -8.27 9.25
N ASN A 82 -1.56 -8.51 8.95
CA ASN A 82 -0.73 -7.62 8.13
C ASN A 82 -0.34 -8.21 6.78
N TRP A 83 -0.12 -7.35 5.79
CA TRP A 83 0.57 -7.69 4.55
C TRP A 83 2.09 -7.54 4.74
N VAL A 84 2.83 -8.64 4.68
CA VAL A 84 4.25 -8.71 5.05
C VAL A 84 5.09 -9.29 3.91
N SER A 85 6.19 -8.63 3.58
CA SER A 85 7.19 -9.18 2.67
C SER A 85 8.02 -10.25 3.38
N LEU A 86 7.97 -11.48 2.88
CA LEU A 86 8.81 -12.55 3.44
C LEU A 86 10.30 -12.36 3.16
N ARG A 87 10.64 -11.52 2.17
CA ARG A 87 12.02 -11.21 1.77
C ARG A 87 12.63 -10.12 2.66
N THR A 88 11.95 -8.98 2.80
CA THR A 88 12.48 -7.80 3.53
C THR A 88 12.01 -7.76 4.98
N LYS A 89 10.99 -8.55 5.35
CA LYS A 89 10.30 -8.53 6.66
C LYS A 89 9.53 -7.24 6.94
N HIS A 90 9.42 -6.34 5.96
CA HIS A 90 8.64 -5.12 6.09
C HIS A 90 7.14 -5.39 5.94
N LYS A 91 6.34 -4.59 6.63
CA LYS A 91 4.90 -4.49 6.40
C LYS A 91 4.66 -3.49 5.28
N LEU A 92 3.67 -3.75 4.43
CA LEU A 92 3.31 -2.85 3.32
C LEU A 92 2.95 -1.45 3.84
N ALA A 93 2.07 -1.36 4.84
CA ALA A 93 1.66 -0.09 5.43
C ALA A 93 2.85 0.72 5.98
N LEU A 94 3.74 0.08 6.74
CA LEU A 94 4.91 0.77 7.31
C LEU A 94 5.88 1.25 6.23
N LEU A 95 6.14 0.42 5.22
CA LEU A 95 7.00 0.81 4.10
C LEU A 95 6.44 2.03 3.36
N LEU A 96 5.15 2.01 3.02
CA LEU A 96 4.51 3.15 2.35
C LEU A 96 4.48 4.39 3.25
N LYS A 97 4.21 4.21 4.54
CA LYS A 97 4.18 5.28 5.53
C LYS A 97 5.53 6.01 5.60
N ASP A 98 6.63 5.26 5.65
CA ASP A 98 7.99 5.81 5.67
C ASP A 98 8.30 6.58 4.37
N GLU A 99 7.97 6.00 3.21
CA GLU A 99 8.25 6.63 1.92
C GLU A 99 7.38 7.86 1.65
N VAL A 100 6.12 7.83 2.07
CA VAL A 100 5.19 8.97 2.01
C VAL A 100 5.67 10.09 2.93
N ALA A 101 6.00 9.79 4.18
CA ALA A 101 6.51 10.76 5.15
C ALA A 101 7.75 11.50 4.62
N GLN A 102 8.70 10.76 4.03
CA GLN A 102 9.86 11.35 3.38
C GLN A 102 9.51 12.27 2.20
N ALA A 103 8.55 11.87 1.36
CA ALA A 103 8.15 12.66 0.19
C ALA A 103 7.46 13.98 0.58
N VAL A 104 6.60 13.95 1.59
CA VAL A 104 5.86 15.14 2.06
C VAL A 104 6.61 15.96 3.10
N GLY A 105 7.77 15.47 3.57
CA GLY A 105 8.57 16.13 4.59
C GLY A 105 7.89 16.20 5.97
N LYS A 106 7.07 15.20 6.31
CA LYS A 106 6.40 15.06 7.61
C LYS A 106 7.05 13.98 8.47
N GLU A 107 6.80 14.05 9.77
CA GLU A 107 7.15 12.96 10.69
C GLU A 107 6.33 11.72 10.33
N VAL A 108 6.93 10.53 10.45
CA VAL A 108 6.26 9.26 10.14
C VAL A 108 4.99 9.12 10.97
N ASP A 109 5.02 9.49 12.26
CA ASP A 109 3.86 9.38 13.16
C ASP A 109 2.66 10.25 12.76
N GLU A 110 2.86 11.25 11.89
CA GLU A 110 1.78 12.10 11.36
C GLU A 110 1.05 11.49 10.17
N ILE A 111 1.58 10.40 9.59
CA ILE A 111 0.96 9.71 8.45
C ILE A 111 0.11 8.55 8.97
N ASP A 112 -1.20 8.62 8.77
CA ASP A 112 -2.10 7.48 8.96
C ASP A 112 -2.42 6.87 7.59
N LEU A 113 -2.13 5.58 7.42
CA LEU A 113 -2.41 4.84 6.17
C LEU A 113 -3.31 3.62 6.39
N GLY A 114 -3.90 3.48 7.59
CA GLY A 114 -4.67 2.30 7.97
C GLY A 114 -3.81 1.04 8.08
N GLY A 115 -3.86 0.37 9.23
CA GLY A 115 -3.11 -0.86 9.49
C GLY A 115 -3.67 -1.67 10.65
#